data_AF-A0A3M1J6G0-F1
#
_entry.id   AF-A0A3M1J6G0-F1
#
_cell.length_a   1.000
_cell.length_b   1.000
_cell.length_c   1.000
_cell.angle_alpha   90.00
_cell.angle_beta   90.00
_cell.angle_gamma   90.00
#
_symmetry.space_group_name_H-M   'P 1'
#
loop_
_entity.id
_entity.type
_entity.pdbx_description
1 polymer ?
#
loop_
_entity_poly.entity_id
_entity_poly.type
_entity_poly.pdbx_seq_one_letter_code
_entity_poly.pdbx_strand_id
1 'polypeptide(L)'
;MKFNRPSVPKGLPISAVITLILGIAAGPFINAVTTEEQRATNVLLSAIPFVLIFASIILFYIIIIWLVVTALSNQIPASVFQIVERIIIAGIVLGIFGMFQPWIFAAYKYGFLLLLFSTLAFILWSHITPKAAAQDNGEEAELAAIPELEAGRS
;
A
#
# COMPACT_ATOMS: atom_id res chain seq x y z
N MET A 1 15.54 -13.51 20.79
CA MET A 1 14.91 -12.76 19.70
C MET A 1 13.52 -12.31 20.17
N LYS A 2 13.30 -11.02 20.47
CA LYS A 2 11.98 -10.52 20.87
C LYS A 2 11.19 -10.22 19.59
N PHE A 3 10.25 -11.10 19.25
CA PHE A 3 9.27 -10.81 18.22
C PHE A 3 8.29 -9.76 18.78
N ASN A 4 8.38 -8.52 18.30
CA ASN A 4 7.32 -7.55 18.55
C ASN A 4 6.05 -8.11 17.88
N ARG A 5 5.05 -8.41 18.68
CA ARG A 5 3.79 -8.93 18.17
C ARG A 5 3.13 -7.83 17.33
N PRO A 6 2.78 -8.10 16.06
CA PRO A 6 2.03 -7.13 15.27
C PRO A 6 0.67 -6.89 15.92
N SER A 7 0.51 -5.74 16.58
CA SER A 7 -0.79 -5.23 17.04
C SER A 7 -1.47 -4.43 15.94
N VAL A 8 -2.19 -5.09 15.03
CA VAL A 8 -3.04 -4.39 14.06
C VAL A 8 -4.09 -3.60 14.87
N PRO A 9 -4.32 -2.30 14.60
CA PRO A 9 -5.44 -1.59 15.19
C PRO A 9 -6.74 -2.30 14.83
N LYS A 10 -7.44 -2.87 15.81
CA LYS A 10 -8.61 -3.73 15.58
C LYS A 10 -9.72 -3.05 14.76
N GLY A 11 -9.80 -1.72 14.79
CA GLY A 11 -10.79 -0.96 14.02
C GLY A 11 -10.60 -1.04 12.50
N LEU A 12 -9.37 -1.25 12.01
CA LEU A 12 -9.06 -1.24 10.59
C LEU A 12 -9.56 -2.48 9.81
N PRO A 13 -9.34 -3.73 10.28
CA PRO A 13 -9.97 -4.90 9.66
C PRO A 13 -11.49 -4.89 9.80
N ILE A 14 -12.02 -4.38 10.92
CA ILE A 14 -13.47 -4.26 11.12
C ILE A 14 -14.07 -3.30 10.08
N SER A 15 -13.48 -2.12 9.88
CA SER A 15 -13.99 -1.16 8.88
C SER A 15 -13.86 -1.69 7.45
N ALA A 16 -12.78 -2.41 7.12
CA ALA A 16 -12.62 -3.05 5.81
C ALA A 16 -13.74 -4.04 5.50
N VAL A 17 -14.07 -4.90 6.48
CA VAL A 17 -15.12 -5.91 6.37
C VAL A 17 -16.51 -5.27 6.32
N ILE A 18 -16.80 -4.29 7.18
CA ILE A 18 -18.09 -3.58 7.16
C ILE A 18 -18.29 -2.88 5.82
N THR A 19 -17.27 -2.18 5.32
CA THR A 19 -17.34 -1.48 4.03
C THR A 19 -17.55 -2.47 2.88
N LEU A 20 -16.94 -3.65 2.93
CA LEU A 20 -17.16 -4.71 1.93
C LEU A 20 -18.61 -5.17 1.93
N ILE A 21 -19.15 -5.48 3.10
CA ILE A 21 -20.54 -5.94 3.26
C ILE A 21 -21.50 -4.86 2.73
N LEU A 22 -21.27 -3.60 3.09
CA LEU A 22 -22.06 -2.48 2.58
C LEU A 22 -21.95 -2.33 1.07
N GLY A 23 -20.76 -2.48 0.48
CA GLY A 23 -20.56 -2.41 -0.97
C GLY A 23 -21.29 -3.53 -1.72
N ILE A 24 -21.22 -4.77 -1.21
CA ILE A 24 -21.93 -5.91 -1.78
C ILE A 24 -23.45 -5.75 -1.64
N ALA A 25 -23.93 -5.26 -0.49
CA ALA A 25 -25.35 -5.05 -0.23
C ALA A 25 -25.93 -3.82 -0.96
N ALA A 26 -25.11 -2.82 -1.28
CA ALA A 26 -25.56 -1.60 -1.94
C ALA A 26 -26.14 -1.87 -3.34
N GLY A 27 -25.56 -2.81 -4.10
CA GLY A 27 -26.08 -3.19 -5.43
C GLY A 27 -27.54 -3.65 -5.41
N PRO A 28 -27.89 -4.74 -4.73
CA PRO A 28 -29.27 -5.22 -4.65
C PRO A 28 -30.19 -4.21 -3.97
N PHE A 29 -29.72 -3.45 -2.98
CA PHE A 29 -30.52 -2.43 -2.31
C PHE A 29 -30.91 -1.28 -3.25
N ILE A 30 -29.94 -0.71 -3.97
CA ILE A 30 -30.19 0.35 -4.96
C ILE A 30 -31.13 -0.18 -6.05
N ASN A 31 -30.95 -1.43 -6.47
CA ASN A 31 -31.82 -2.05 -7.46
C ASN A 31 -33.28 -2.21 -6.98
N ALA A 32 -33.50 -2.38 -5.68
CA ALA A 32 -34.83 -2.50 -5.10
C ALA A 32 -35.53 -1.15 -4.89
N VAL A 33 -34.78 -0.06 -4.67
CA VAL A 33 -35.33 1.24 -4.26
C VAL A 33 -35.39 2.26 -5.42
N THR A 34 -34.66 2.03 -6.51
CA THR A 34 -34.63 2.97 -7.66
C THR A 34 -35.13 2.32 -8.95
N THR A 35 -35.79 3.09 -9.81
CA THR A 35 -36.20 2.64 -11.14
C THR A 35 -35.02 2.64 -12.13
N GLU A 36 -35.12 1.90 -13.23
CA GLU A 36 -34.04 1.82 -14.24
C GLU A 36 -33.72 3.19 -14.86
N GLU A 37 -34.75 4.01 -15.10
CA GLU A 37 -34.63 5.37 -15.65
C GLU A 37 -33.86 6.31 -14.70
N GLN A 38 -34.07 6.18 -13.39
CA GLN A 38 -33.35 6.95 -12.37
C GLN A 38 -31.86 6.56 -12.29
N ARG A 39 -31.49 5.30 -12.55
CA ARG A 39 -30.08 4.85 -12.54
C ARG A 39 -29.32 5.28 -13.78
N ALA A 40 -29.99 5.28 -14.94
CA ALA A 40 -29.41 5.76 -16.19
C ALA A 40 -29.16 7.29 -16.16
N THR A 41 -30.04 8.04 -15.51
CA THR A 41 -29.89 9.50 -15.37
C THR A 41 -28.94 9.90 -14.23
N ASN A 42 -28.77 9.06 -13.20
CA ASN A 42 -27.90 9.34 -12.06
C ASN A 42 -26.73 8.35 -11.97
N VAL A 43 -25.64 8.68 -12.69
CA VAL A 43 -24.39 7.89 -12.68
C VAL A 43 -23.84 7.68 -11.27
N LEU A 44 -24.03 8.64 -10.35
CA LEU A 44 -23.57 8.53 -8.96
C LEU A 44 -24.21 7.38 -8.20
N LEU A 45 -25.50 7.11 -8.41
CA LEU A 45 -26.20 5.98 -7.77
C LEU A 45 -25.58 4.64 -8.20
N SER A 46 -25.27 4.51 -9.49
CA SER A 46 -24.60 3.33 -10.04
C SER A 46 -23.15 3.17 -9.56
N ALA A 47 -22.48 4.28 -9.21
CA ALA A 47 -21.10 4.27 -8.74
C ALA A 47 -20.94 3.85 -7.26
N ILE A 48 -21.96 4.04 -6.41
CA ILE A 48 -21.90 3.72 -4.96
C ILE A 48 -21.35 2.31 -4.68
N PRO A 49 -21.91 1.21 -5.22
CA PRO A 49 -21.42 -0.13 -4.92
C PRO A 49 -19.98 -0.34 -5.38
N PHE A 50 -19.62 0.21 -6.54
CA PHE A 50 -18.24 0.16 -7.06
C PHE A 50 -17.26 0.88 -6.12
N VAL A 51 -17.57 2.11 -5.71
CA VAL A 51 -16.72 2.91 -4.82
C VAL A 51 -16.55 2.23 -3.47
N LEU A 52 -17.62 1.67 -2.89
CA LEU A 52 -17.55 0.98 -1.60
C LEU A 52 -16.69 -0.28 -1.67
N ILE A 53 -16.85 -1.10 -2.72
CA ILE A 53 -16.01 -2.30 -2.92
C ILE A 53 -14.55 -1.88 -3.12
N PHE A 54 -14.30 -0.86 -3.94
CA PHE A 54 -12.96 -0.35 -4.18
C PHE A 54 -12.31 0.17 -2.89
N ALA A 55 -13.03 0.97 -2.10
CA ALA A 55 -12.56 1.45 -0.80
C ALA A 55 -12.23 0.30 0.16
N SER A 56 -13.03 -0.77 0.17
CA SER A 56 -12.74 -1.96 0.96
C SER A 56 -11.43 -2.64 0.51
N ILE A 57 -11.22 -2.81 -0.79
CA ILE A 57 -9.97 -3.38 -1.34
C ILE A 57 -8.76 -2.55 -0.89
N ILE A 58 -8.86 -1.21 -0.94
CA ILE A 58 -7.80 -0.31 -0.46
C ILE A 58 -7.54 -0.51 1.05
N LEU A 59 -8.59 -0.60 1.87
CA LEU A 59 -8.43 -0.86 3.30
C LEU A 59 -7.72 -2.20 3.57
N PHE A 60 -8.08 -3.26 2.85
CA PHE A 60 -7.37 -4.54 2.94
C PHE A 60 -5.90 -4.42 2.52
N TYR A 61 -5.61 -3.69 1.46
CA TYR A 61 -4.25 -3.47 1.01
C TYR A 61 -3.41 -2.70 2.04
N ILE A 62 -3.99 -1.70 2.73
CA ILE A 62 -3.33 -1.00 3.84
C ILE A 62 -3.01 -1.95 5.00
N ILE A 63 -3.91 -2.89 5.33
CA ILE A 63 -3.65 -3.93 6.35
C ILE A 63 -2.45 -4.79 5.93
N ILE A 64 -2.38 -5.18 4.66
CA ILE A 64 -1.25 -5.96 4.12
C ILE A 64 0.05 -5.17 4.26
N ILE A 65 0.07 -3.89 3.87
CA ILE A 65 1.25 -3.03 4.05
C ILE A 65 1.68 -3.02 5.50
N TRP A 66 0.75 -2.75 6.41
CA TRP A 66 1.04 -2.67 7.84
C TRP A 66 1.60 -3.99 8.40
N LEU A 67 1.04 -5.13 7.98
CA LEU A 67 1.51 -6.46 8.39
C LEU A 67 2.94 -6.69 7.91
N VAL A 68 3.20 -6.42 6.63
CA VAL A 68 4.53 -6.60 6.01
C VAL A 68 5.56 -5.68 6.68
N VAL A 69 5.25 -4.41 6.88
CA VAL A 69 6.13 -3.46 7.58
C VAL A 69 6.46 -3.96 8.98
N THR A 70 5.46 -4.40 9.74
CA THR A 70 5.70 -4.89 11.11
C THR A 70 6.51 -6.19 11.12
N ALA A 71 6.35 -7.03 10.10
CA ALA A 71 7.04 -8.30 9.99
C ALA A 71 8.47 -8.19 9.44
N LEU A 72 8.76 -7.24 8.55
CA LEU A 72 10.03 -7.16 7.81
C LEU A 72 10.90 -5.95 8.19
N SER A 73 10.35 -4.86 8.74
CA SER A 73 11.14 -3.68 9.11
C SER A 73 12.23 -4.02 10.13
N ASN A 74 13.39 -3.41 9.96
CA ASN A 74 14.62 -3.63 10.74
C ASN A 74 15.25 -5.03 10.62
N GLN A 75 14.64 -5.96 9.87
CA GLN A 75 15.19 -7.29 9.64
C GLN A 75 15.97 -7.39 8.32
N ILE A 76 15.73 -6.47 7.39
CA ILE A 76 16.31 -6.52 6.05
C ILE A 76 17.60 -5.69 5.99
N PRO A 77 18.73 -6.28 5.53
CA PRO A 77 19.96 -5.53 5.30
C PRO A 77 19.79 -4.54 4.13
N ALA A 78 20.45 -3.39 4.21
CA ALA A 78 20.30 -2.31 3.23
C ALA A 78 20.61 -2.73 1.78
N SER A 79 21.57 -3.65 1.59
CA SER A 79 21.91 -4.18 0.27
C SER A 79 20.75 -4.94 -0.39
N VAL A 80 20.07 -5.81 0.38
CA VAL A 80 18.90 -6.56 -0.12
C VAL A 80 17.75 -5.60 -0.40
N PHE A 81 17.55 -4.62 0.48
CA PHE A 81 16.53 -3.59 0.28
C PHE A 81 16.68 -2.88 -1.08
N GLN A 82 17.89 -2.40 -1.37
CA GLN A 82 18.20 -1.70 -2.62
C GLN A 82 18.11 -2.61 -3.86
N ILE A 83 18.52 -3.88 -3.75
CA ILE A 83 18.41 -4.83 -4.88
C ILE A 83 16.95 -5.06 -5.25
N VAL A 84 16.10 -5.35 -4.26
CA VAL A 84 14.67 -5.59 -4.49
C VAL A 84 14.00 -4.34 -5.06
N GLU A 85 14.29 -3.17 -4.50
CA GLU A 85 13.78 -1.88 -4.99
C GLU A 85 14.14 -1.65 -6.47
N ARG A 86 15.40 -1.89 -6.86
CA ARG A 86 15.85 -1.76 -8.26
C ARG A 86 15.13 -2.73 -9.19
N ILE A 87 14.90 -3.96 -8.76
CA ILE A 87 14.15 -4.96 -9.55
C ILE A 87 12.70 -4.49 -9.75
N ILE A 88 12.07 -3.96 -8.71
CA ILE A 88 10.70 -3.42 -8.78
C ILE A 88 10.66 -2.24 -9.76
N ILE A 89 11.59 -1.28 -9.66
CA ILE A 89 11.68 -0.12 -10.56
C ILE A 89 11.91 -0.58 -12.01
N ALA A 90 12.79 -1.56 -12.24
CA ALA A 90 13.00 -2.13 -13.57
C ALA A 90 11.71 -2.75 -14.13
N GLY A 91 10.91 -3.42 -13.29
CA GLY A 91 9.60 -3.94 -13.64
C GLY A 91 8.60 -2.85 -14.04
N ILE A 92 8.57 -1.73 -13.30
CA ILE A 92 7.75 -0.54 -13.64
C ILE A 92 8.14 -0.01 -15.02
N VAL A 93 9.45 0.22 -15.24
CA VAL A 93 9.97 0.73 -16.52
C VAL A 93 9.62 -0.22 -17.66
N LEU A 94 9.81 -1.53 -17.48
CA LEU A 94 9.46 -2.54 -18.48
C LEU A 94 7.95 -2.58 -18.77
N GLY A 95 7.11 -2.47 -17.74
CA GLY A 95 5.65 -2.39 -17.89
C GLY A 95 5.21 -1.17 -18.69
N ILE A 96 5.80 -0.01 -18.41
CA ILE A 96 5.61 1.23 -19.19
C ILE A 96 5.99 0.99 -20.66
N PHE A 97 7.19 0.46 -20.92
CA PHE A 97 7.63 0.16 -22.29
C PHE A 97 6.66 -0.77 -23.02
N GLY A 98 6.13 -1.79 -22.34
CA GLY A 98 5.13 -2.71 -22.90
C GLY A 98 3.79 -2.04 -23.22
N MET A 99 3.32 -1.11 -22.39
CA MET A 99 2.09 -0.34 -22.65
C MET A 99 2.23 0.60 -23.85
N PHE A 100 3.44 1.13 -24.10
CA PHE A 100 3.72 2.02 -25.22
C PHE A 100 4.00 1.30 -26.55
N GLN A 101 3.61 0.03 -26.71
CA GLN A 101 3.68 -0.71 -27.98
C GLN A 101 2.30 -0.76 -28.67
N PRO A 102 1.91 0.25 -29.47
CA PRO A 102 0.56 0.33 -30.05
C PRO A 102 0.26 -0.76 -31.08
N TRP A 103 1.28 -1.44 -31.62
CA TRP A 103 1.13 -2.51 -32.62
C TRP A 103 0.98 -3.92 -32.02
N ILE A 104 1.25 -4.13 -30.72
CA ILE A 104 1.15 -5.46 -30.07
C ILE A 104 0.17 -5.40 -28.90
N PHE A 105 -1.10 -5.74 -29.16
CA PHE A 105 -2.14 -5.75 -28.12
C PHE A 105 -1.80 -6.63 -26.90
N ALA A 106 -1.09 -7.75 -27.13
CA ALA A 106 -0.60 -8.59 -26.04
C ALA A 106 0.41 -7.87 -25.14
N ALA A 107 1.34 -7.10 -25.73
CA ALA A 107 2.32 -6.33 -24.96
C ALA A 107 1.65 -5.26 -24.11
N TYR A 108 0.59 -4.62 -24.61
CA TYR A 108 -0.22 -3.69 -23.84
C TYR A 108 -0.87 -4.36 -22.61
N LYS A 109 -1.53 -5.51 -22.80
CA LYS A 109 -2.19 -6.25 -21.69
C LYS A 109 -1.19 -6.71 -20.63
N TYR A 110 -0.09 -7.35 -21.06
CA TYR A 110 0.93 -7.84 -20.13
C TYR A 110 1.73 -6.70 -19.50
N GLY A 111 2.01 -5.63 -20.25
CA GLY A 111 2.68 -4.42 -19.76
C GLY A 111 1.85 -3.73 -18.69
N PHE A 112 0.54 -3.61 -18.89
CA PHE A 112 -0.38 -3.08 -17.87
C PHE A 112 -0.38 -3.92 -16.60
N LEU A 113 -0.49 -5.25 -16.70
CA LEU A 113 -0.47 -6.13 -15.53
C LEU A 113 0.87 -6.06 -14.80
N LEU A 114 1.99 -6.10 -15.54
CA LEU A 114 3.33 -5.95 -14.97
C LEU A 114 3.45 -4.62 -14.25
N LEU A 115 3.06 -3.52 -14.88
CA LEU A 115 3.09 -2.19 -14.29
C LEU A 115 2.23 -2.11 -13.02
N LEU A 116 1.01 -2.67 -13.05
CA LEU A 116 0.10 -2.70 -11.91
C LEU A 116 0.74 -3.43 -10.71
N PHE A 117 1.23 -4.65 -10.93
CA PHE A 117 1.86 -5.44 -9.86
C PHE A 117 3.17 -4.82 -9.38
N SER A 118 4.01 -4.29 -10.27
CA SER A 118 5.25 -3.60 -9.87
C SER A 118 4.97 -2.32 -9.09
N THR A 119 3.93 -1.57 -9.44
CA THR A 119 3.52 -0.36 -8.70
C THR A 119 2.99 -0.72 -7.31
N LEU A 120 2.15 -1.75 -7.20
CA LEU A 120 1.69 -2.24 -5.88
C LEU A 120 2.84 -2.81 -5.05
N ALA A 121 3.79 -3.52 -5.67
CA ALA A 121 4.99 -4.00 -4.98
C ALA A 121 5.85 -2.82 -4.51
N PHE A 122 5.99 -1.77 -5.32
CA PHE A 122 6.75 -0.57 -4.97
C PHE A 122 6.14 0.16 -3.78
N ILE A 123 4.83 0.43 -3.81
CA ILE A 123 4.12 1.07 -2.70
C ILE A 123 4.29 0.24 -1.42
N LEU A 124 4.17 -1.10 -1.51
CA LEU A 124 4.38 -1.98 -0.37
C LEU A 124 5.83 -1.89 0.16
N TRP A 125 6.81 -2.00 -0.74
CA TRP A 125 8.23 -2.04 -0.41
C TRP A 125 8.74 -0.71 0.17
N SER A 126 8.25 0.42 -0.36
CA SER A 126 8.66 1.77 0.07
C SER A 126 8.29 2.09 1.51
N HIS A 127 7.38 1.31 2.13
CA HIS A 127 7.02 1.48 3.53
C HIS A 127 7.92 0.69 4.50
N ILE A 128 8.79 -0.20 3.99
CA ILE A 128 9.68 -1.01 4.83
C ILE A 128 10.93 -0.20 5.17
N THR A 129 11.33 -0.17 6.44
CA THR A 129 12.55 0.51 6.88
C THR A 129 13.74 -0.48 6.94
N PRO A 130 14.84 -0.23 6.21
CA PRO A 130 16.01 -1.09 6.23
C PRO A 130 16.82 -0.92 7.53
N LYS A 131 17.57 -1.97 7.90
CA LYS A 131 18.31 -2.03 9.18
C LYS A 131 19.32 -0.90 9.39
N ALA A 132 19.99 -0.41 8.34
CA ALA A 132 21.05 0.59 8.47
C ALA A 132 20.51 1.99 8.84
N ALA A 133 19.33 2.37 8.33
CA ALA A 133 18.72 3.65 8.64
C ALA A 133 18.29 3.77 10.12
N ALA A 134 18.10 2.65 10.82
CA ALA A 134 17.74 2.65 12.24
C ALA A 134 18.95 2.86 13.17
N GLN A 135 20.17 2.54 12.74
CA GLN A 135 21.39 2.76 13.55
C GLN A 135 21.90 4.19 13.43
N ASP A 136 21.88 4.76 12.22
CA ASP A 136 22.38 6.11 11.93
C ASP A 136 21.63 7.20 12.75
N ASN A 137 20.30 7.11 12.79
CA ASN A 137 19.47 8.02 13.59
C ASN A 137 19.71 7.90 15.12
N GLY A 138 20.19 6.75 15.58
CA GLY A 138 20.49 6.51 17.00
C GLY A 138 21.82 7.13 17.41
N GLU A 139 22.85 6.98 16.57
CA GLU A 139 24.18 7.55 16.81
C GLU A 139 24.16 9.09 16.69
N GLU A 140 23.43 9.68 15.74
CA GLU A 140 23.28 11.15 15.67
C GLU A 140 22.56 11.73 16.89
N ALA A 141 21.51 11.08 17.38
CA ALA A 141 20.79 11.52 18.57
C ALA A 141 21.64 11.38 19.85
N GLU A 142 22.48 10.35 19.93
CA GLU A 142 23.41 10.14 21.04
C GLU A 142 24.55 11.17 21.01
N LEU A 143 25.14 11.43 19.84
CA LEU A 143 26.17 12.46 19.65
C LEU A 143 25.65 13.88 19.90
N ALA A 144 24.40 14.17 19.56
CA ALA A 144 23.77 15.47 19.82
C ALA A 144 23.43 15.71 21.31
N ALA A 145 23.37 14.66 22.13
CA ALA A 145 23.11 14.75 23.58
C ALA A 145 24.39 14.97 24.41
N ILE A 146 25.57 14.71 23.85
CA ILE A 146 26.87 14.87 24.53
C ILE A 146 27.19 16.36 24.86
N PRO A 147 26.94 17.36 24.00
CA PRO A 147 27.25 18.76 24.28
C PRO A 147 26.44 19.37 25.44
N GLU A 148 25.18 18.97 25.63
CA GLU A 148 24.34 19.49 26.73
C GLU A 148 24.78 18.97 28.10
N LEU A 149 25.31 17.75 28.17
CA LEU A 149 25.80 17.16 29.43
C LEU A 149 27.11 17.79 29.92
N GLU A 150 27.91 18.37 29.02
CA GLU A 150 29.10 19.13 29.40
C GLU A 150 28.79 20.59 29.77
N ALA A 151 27.77 21.20 29.15
CA ALA A 151 27.36 22.58 29.45
C ALA A 151 26.67 22.75 30.83
N GLY A 152 26.10 21.68 31.40
CA GLY A 152 25.48 21.69 32.73
C GLY A 152 26.43 21.41 33.90
N ARG A 153 27.73 21.24 33.65
CA ARG A 153 28.74 20.85 34.66
C ARG A 153 29.73 21.95 35.06
N SER A 154 29.57 23.18 34.55
CA SER A 154 30.36 24.37 34.94
C SER A 154 29.58 25.29 35.86
#